data_AF-A0A962A445-F1
#
_entry.id   AF-A0A962A445-F1
#
_cell.length_a   1.000
_cell.length_b   1.000
_cell.length_c   1.000
_cell.angle_alpha   90.00
_cell.angle_beta   90.00
_cell.angle_gamma   90.00
#
_symmetry.space_group_name_H-M   'P 1'
#
loop_
_entity.id
_entity.type
_entity.pdbx_description
1 polymer ?
#
loop_
_entity_poly.entity_id
_entity_poly.type
_entity_poly.pdbx_seq_one_letter_code
_entity_poly.pdbx_strand_id
1 'polypeptide(L)'
;MPVKSKEYGERGSALVYILIAIALLAALTFTFMEPSSQQTSSQNTFKTVQALQGQVDVIRSAVQECVLSYPKGDSAITAGGDDPGARDNYPINPNSDFYIGSTDGQSGDRLVRNLRCPGNNTGAQPNDHELLFGGASGKYLQPAPDLFSDWQYYNGTDGIYFWTETDKSDAFLTTAMTKLDEEFSECEADLVDATGGAVNLDSAGPPGDTQCTSGSLCFRVWLIANTATNEYNGDTDGDEGGCP
;
A
#
# COMPACT_ATOMS: atom_id res chain seq x y z
N MET A 1 -2.00 68.89 68.98
CA MET A 1 -1.04 67.79 68.76
C MET A 1 -1.41 67.08 67.47
N PRO A 2 -0.59 67.10 66.41
CA PRO A 2 -0.91 66.43 65.15
C PRO A 2 -0.53 64.95 65.21
N VAL A 3 -1.42 64.08 64.73
CA VAL A 3 -1.19 62.65 64.54
C VAL A 3 -0.41 62.45 63.25
N LYS A 4 0.77 61.84 63.33
CA LYS A 4 1.59 61.44 62.18
C LYS A 4 1.15 60.05 61.70
N SER A 5 0.50 59.96 60.55
CA SER A 5 0.30 58.70 59.83
C SER A 5 1.60 58.29 59.13
N LYS A 6 1.97 57.01 59.29
CA LYS A 6 3.15 56.39 58.67
C LYS A 6 2.66 55.68 57.40
N GLU A 7 2.93 56.23 56.23
CA GLU A 7 2.71 55.54 54.95
C GLU A 7 3.88 54.58 54.70
N TYR A 8 3.59 53.27 54.59
CA TYR A 8 4.52 52.27 54.10
C TYR A 8 4.36 52.17 52.58
N GLY A 9 5.32 52.72 51.84
CA GLY A 9 5.41 52.48 50.40
C GLY A 9 5.96 51.08 50.13
N GLU A 10 5.08 50.10 49.92
CA GLU A 10 5.46 48.80 49.40
C GLU A 10 5.89 48.94 47.93
N ARG A 11 7.20 48.95 47.70
CA ARG A 11 7.76 48.74 46.36
C ARG A 11 7.72 47.25 46.05
N GLY A 12 6.52 46.73 45.77
CA GLY A 12 6.34 45.45 45.10
C GLY A 12 7.07 45.51 43.77
N SER A 13 8.12 44.68 43.62
CA SER A 13 9.06 44.71 42.50
C SER A 13 8.33 44.50 41.17
N ALA A 14 8.06 45.59 40.44
CA ALA A 14 7.49 45.58 39.08
C ALA A 14 8.26 44.64 38.12
N LEU A 15 9.53 44.38 38.44
CA LEU A 15 10.42 43.49 37.70
C LEU A 15 9.97 42.02 37.74
N VAL A 16 9.36 41.57 38.85
CA VAL A 16 8.83 40.21 38.98
C VAL A 16 7.63 39.99 38.06
N TYR A 17 6.74 40.99 37.96
CA TYR A 17 5.58 40.91 37.07
C TYR A 17 5.97 40.89 35.59
N ILE A 18 7.03 41.62 35.21
CA ILE A 18 7.56 41.60 33.84
C ILE A 18 8.16 40.23 33.50
N LEU A 19 8.91 39.62 34.43
CA LEU A 19 9.51 38.29 34.22
C LEU A 19 8.45 37.20 34.09
N ILE A 20 7.38 37.25 34.90
CA ILE A 20 6.26 36.32 34.78
C ILE A 20 5.54 36.49 33.43
N ALA A 21 5.34 37.74 32.98
CA ALA A 21 4.70 38.01 31.69
C ALA A 21 5.53 37.48 30.50
N ILE A 22 6.86 37.64 30.53
CA ILE A 22 7.76 37.11 29.47
C ILE A 22 7.77 35.58 29.48
N ALA A 23 7.80 34.95 30.67
CA ALA A 23 7.75 33.50 30.79
C ALA A 23 6.43 32.92 30.24
N LEU A 24 5.29 33.58 30.52
CA LEU A 24 3.99 33.18 29.99
C LEU A 24 3.89 33.37 28.47
N LEU A 25 4.45 34.45 27.92
CA LEU A 25 4.52 34.69 26.47
C LEU A 25 5.39 33.64 25.75
N ALA A 26 6.52 33.26 26.34
CA ALA A 26 7.41 32.22 25.82
C ALA A 26 6.75 30.83 25.85
N ALA A 27 6.05 30.50 26.94
CA ALA A 27 5.29 29.25 27.06
C ALA A 27 4.18 29.18 26.00
N LEU A 28 3.45 30.27 25.77
CA LEU A 28 2.43 30.34 24.73
C LEU A 28 3.03 30.11 23.33
N THR A 29 4.16 30.76 23.01
CA THR A 29 4.81 30.62 21.69
C THR A 29 5.30 29.20 21.44
N PHE A 30 5.81 28.50 22.46
CA PHE A 30 6.15 27.08 22.35
C PHE A 30 4.92 26.21 22.06
N THR A 31 3.82 26.41 22.79
CA THR A 31 2.59 25.63 22.55
C THR A 31 1.94 25.87 21.18
N PHE A 32 2.22 27.02 20.54
CA PHE A 32 1.71 27.35 19.21
C PHE A 32 2.65 26.98 18.06
N MET A 33 3.92 26.65 18.31
CA MET A 33 4.89 26.26 17.27
C MET A 33 4.91 24.74 16.98
N GLU A 34 4.36 23.89 17.86
CA GLU A 34 4.29 22.44 17.67
C GLU A 34 3.03 21.82 17.02
N PRO A 35 1.89 22.50 16.79
CA PRO A 35 0.69 21.82 16.26
C PRO A 35 0.67 21.69 14.72
N SER A 36 1.37 22.55 13.97
CA SER A 36 1.22 22.61 12.52
C SER A 36 1.85 21.41 11.79
N SER A 37 3.07 21.00 12.17
CA SER A 37 3.75 19.84 11.57
C SER A 37 3.04 18.52 11.90
N GLN A 38 2.59 18.34 13.14
CA GLN A 38 1.85 17.14 13.58
C GLN A 38 0.48 17.04 12.89
N GLN A 39 -0.21 18.18 12.72
CA GLN A 39 -1.49 18.23 12.01
C GLN A 39 -1.34 17.91 10.52
N THR A 40 -0.32 18.46 9.84
CA THR A 40 -0.06 18.15 8.42
C THR A 40 0.32 16.68 8.23
N SER A 41 1.18 16.13 9.09
CA SER A 41 1.54 14.71 9.04
C SER A 41 0.30 13.82 9.17
N SER A 42 -0.56 14.08 10.15
CA SER A 42 -1.78 13.29 10.38
C SER A 42 -2.75 13.34 9.19
N GLN A 43 -2.90 14.51 8.57
CA GLN A 43 -3.73 14.65 7.37
C GLN A 43 -3.16 13.91 6.16
N ASN A 44 -1.84 13.94 5.97
CA ASN A 44 -1.20 13.23 4.87
C ASN A 44 -1.29 11.72 5.06
N THR A 45 -1.03 11.21 6.27
CA THR A 45 -1.24 9.80 6.62
C THR A 45 -2.66 9.36 6.28
N PHE A 46 -3.68 10.10 6.73
CA PHE A 46 -5.08 9.75 6.47
C PHE A 46 -5.42 9.73 4.98
N LYS A 47 -4.95 10.73 4.22
CA LYS A 47 -5.15 10.78 2.76
C LYS A 47 -4.50 9.60 2.05
N THR A 48 -3.28 9.24 2.45
CA THR A 48 -2.55 8.11 1.87
C THR A 48 -3.28 6.79 2.15
N VAL A 49 -3.70 6.55 3.40
CA VAL A 49 -4.49 5.35 3.77
C VAL A 49 -5.74 5.26 2.92
N GLN A 50 -6.54 6.33 2.85
CA GLN A 50 -7.78 6.33 2.07
C GLN A 50 -7.55 6.12 0.56
N ALA A 51 -6.49 6.72 0.02
CA ALA A 51 -6.16 6.57 -1.40
C ALA A 51 -5.73 5.14 -1.73
N LEU A 52 -4.89 4.52 -0.90
CA LEU A 52 -4.47 3.13 -1.07
C LEU A 52 -5.65 2.17 -0.91
N GLN A 53 -6.43 2.32 0.17
CA GLN A 53 -7.60 1.47 0.44
C GLN A 53 -8.63 1.55 -0.69
N GLY A 54 -8.93 2.76 -1.19
CA GLY A 54 -9.84 2.94 -2.32
C GLY A 54 -9.36 2.22 -3.60
N GLN A 55 -8.05 2.15 -3.84
CA GLN A 55 -7.52 1.39 -4.98
C GLN A 55 -7.53 -0.11 -4.74
N VAL A 56 -7.18 -0.55 -3.53
CA VAL A 56 -7.29 -1.95 -3.10
C VAL A 56 -8.70 -2.48 -3.35
N ASP A 57 -9.73 -1.72 -2.95
CA ASP A 57 -11.13 -2.10 -3.12
C ASP A 57 -11.52 -2.22 -4.60
N VAL A 58 -11.09 -1.28 -5.43
CA VAL A 58 -11.34 -1.30 -6.89
C VAL A 58 -10.68 -2.53 -7.53
N ILE A 59 -9.43 -2.84 -7.14
CA ILE A 59 -8.70 -3.99 -7.67
C ILE A 59 -9.35 -5.31 -7.23
N ARG A 60 -9.59 -5.47 -5.91
CA ARG A 60 -10.27 -6.64 -5.34
C ARG A 60 -11.63 -6.87 -6.00
N SER A 61 -12.43 -5.82 -6.13
CA SER A 61 -13.75 -5.88 -6.77
C SER A 61 -13.67 -6.33 -8.24
N ALA A 62 -12.75 -5.75 -9.02
CA ALA A 62 -12.58 -6.12 -10.43
C ALA A 62 -12.15 -7.59 -10.59
N VAL A 63 -11.17 -8.04 -9.80
CA VAL A 63 -10.71 -9.42 -9.85
C VAL A 63 -11.79 -10.40 -9.40
N GLN A 64 -12.52 -10.09 -8.32
CA GLN A 64 -13.62 -10.93 -7.85
C GLN A 64 -14.74 -11.03 -8.89
N GLU A 65 -15.11 -9.92 -9.53
CA GLU A 65 -16.12 -9.92 -10.60
C GLU A 65 -15.69 -10.80 -11.78
N CYS A 66 -14.42 -10.76 -12.17
CA CYS A 66 -13.86 -11.65 -13.19
C CYS A 66 -14.05 -13.12 -12.81
N VAL A 67 -13.58 -13.50 -11.61
CA VAL A 67 -13.63 -14.88 -11.13
C VAL A 67 -15.08 -15.38 -11.02
N LEU A 68 -16.01 -14.53 -10.59
CA LEU A 68 -17.42 -14.88 -10.47
C LEU A 68 -18.13 -14.97 -11.84
N SER A 69 -17.74 -14.13 -12.80
CA SER A 69 -18.30 -14.15 -14.15
C SER A 69 -17.78 -15.35 -14.95
N TYR A 70 -16.54 -15.74 -14.72
CA TYR A 70 -15.85 -16.81 -15.43
C TYR A 70 -15.24 -17.83 -14.44
N PRO A 71 -16.07 -18.59 -13.71
CA PRO A 71 -15.60 -19.45 -12.62
C PRO A 71 -14.74 -20.64 -13.09
N LYS A 72 -14.79 -20.97 -14.39
CA LYS A 72 -13.95 -22.00 -15.00
C LYS A 72 -12.59 -21.47 -15.47
N GLY A 73 -12.42 -20.14 -15.52
CA GLY A 73 -11.22 -19.52 -16.08
C GLY A 73 -11.00 -19.87 -17.55
N ASP A 74 -9.72 -19.96 -17.92
CA ASP A 74 -9.29 -20.49 -19.21
C ASP A 74 -8.39 -21.73 -19.04
N SER A 75 -8.93 -22.90 -19.38
CA SER A 75 -8.20 -24.17 -19.29
C SER A 75 -6.96 -24.28 -20.20
N ALA A 76 -6.78 -23.35 -21.15
CA ALA A 76 -5.57 -23.26 -21.94
C ALA A 76 -4.40 -22.67 -21.13
N ILE A 77 -4.69 -21.99 -20.01
CA ILE A 77 -3.67 -21.59 -19.03
C ILE A 77 -3.18 -22.86 -18.35
N THR A 78 -2.03 -23.35 -18.80
CA THR A 78 -1.32 -24.42 -18.11
C THR A 78 -0.37 -23.80 -17.10
N ALA A 79 -0.33 -24.32 -15.87
CA ALA A 79 0.53 -23.84 -14.77
C ALA A 79 2.05 -24.09 -14.97
N GLY A 80 2.55 -23.99 -16.21
CA GLY A 80 3.95 -24.12 -16.58
C GLY A 80 4.39 -22.98 -17.50
N GLY A 81 5.68 -22.63 -17.46
CA GLY A 81 6.23 -21.43 -18.12
C GLY A 81 6.63 -20.38 -17.07
N ASP A 82 6.40 -19.11 -17.38
CA ASP A 82 6.75 -17.95 -16.53
C ASP A 82 5.81 -17.75 -15.33
N ASP A 83 4.68 -18.46 -15.29
CA ASP A 83 3.70 -18.39 -14.20
C ASP A 83 3.46 -19.77 -13.57
N PRO A 84 4.50 -20.38 -12.98
CA PRO A 84 4.39 -21.69 -12.35
C PRO A 84 3.40 -21.62 -11.18
N GLY A 85 2.44 -22.55 -11.17
CA GLY A 85 1.42 -22.64 -10.13
C GLY A 85 0.30 -21.60 -10.24
N ALA A 86 0.24 -20.80 -11.31
CA ALA A 86 -0.84 -19.85 -11.51
C ALA A 86 -2.20 -20.56 -11.61
N ARG A 87 -3.22 -19.95 -11.00
CA ARG A 87 -4.60 -20.44 -11.06
C ARG A 87 -5.27 -19.92 -12.32
N ASP A 88 -5.78 -20.82 -13.14
CA ASP A 88 -6.47 -20.56 -14.41
C ASP A 88 -7.77 -19.76 -14.26
N ASN A 89 -8.39 -19.81 -13.08
CA ASN A 89 -9.64 -19.15 -12.76
C ASN A 89 -9.48 -17.71 -12.20
N TYR A 90 -8.25 -17.23 -12.06
CA TYR A 90 -7.90 -15.86 -11.66
C TYR A 90 -7.07 -15.20 -12.76
N PRO A 91 -7.10 -13.86 -12.89
CA PRO A 91 -6.21 -13.14 -13.78
C PRO A 91 -4.78 -13.67 -13.70
N ILE A 92 -4.18 -13.96 -14.84
CA ILE A 92 -2.77 -14.34 -14.90
C ILE A 92 -1.91 -13.08 -15.00
N ASN A 93 -0.61 -13.23 -14.74
CA ASN A 93 0.32 -12.11 -14.76
C ASN A 93 0.27 -11.42 -16.14
N PRO A 94 0.18 -10.08 -16.21
CA PRO A 94 0.06 -9.37 -17.50
C PRO A 94 1.23 -9.60 -18.45
N ASN A 95 2.41 -9.88 -17.89
CA ASN A 95 3.62 -10.28 -18.61
C ASN A 95 3.76 -11.80 -18.75
N SER A 96 2.67 -12.56 -18.74
CA SER A 96 2.69 -14.00 -18.99
C SER A 96 2.96 -14.33 -20.46
N ASP A 97 3.81 -15.33 -20.70
CA ASP A 97 4.00 -15.94 -22.02
C ASP A 97 2.71 -16.52 -22.62
N PHE A 98 1.67 -16.77 -21.80
CA PHE A 98 0.35 -17.15 -22.29
C PHE A 98 -0.21 -16.15 -23.30
N TYR A 99 0.11 -14.86 -23.14
CA TYR A 99 -0.36 -13.81 -24.04
C TYR A 99 0.48 -13.66 -25.32
N ILE A 100 1.53 -14.49 -25.52
CA ILE A 100 2.27 -14.52 -26.78
C ILE A 100 1.32 -14.91 -27.92
N GLY A 101 1.21 -14.03 -28.91
CA GLY A 101 0.33 -14.23 -30.07
C GLY A 101 -1.11 -13.79 -29.87
N SER A 102 -1.47 -13.27 -28.68
CA SER A 102 -2.70 -12.51 -28.49
C SER A 102 -2.69 -11.24 -29.35
N THR A 103 -3.86 -10.74 -29.71
CA THR A 103 -4.07 -9.56 -30.55
C THR A 103 -3.40 -8.31 -29.99
N ASP A 104 -3.47 -8.15 -28.67
CA ASP A 104 -2.87 -7.01 -27.96
C ASP A 104 -1.43 -7.30 -27.49
N GLY A 105 -1.02 -8.57 -27.51
CA GLY A 105 0.26 -9.02 -26.99
C GLY A 105 0.34 -9.09 -25.46
N GLN A 106 1.40 -9.75 -25.00
CA GLN A 106 1.85 -9.76 -23.61
C GLN A 106 2.27 -8.35 -23.17
N SER A 107 1.93 -7.98 -21.94
CA SER A 107 2.45 -6.75 -21.35
C SER A 107 3.94 -6.91 -21.08
N GLY A 108 4.74 -5.85 -21.24
CA GLY A 108 6.14 -5.84 -20.81
C GLY A 108 6.31 -5.69 -19.30
N ASP A 109 5.21 -5.62 -18.54
CA ASP A 109 5.18 -5.30 -17.12
C ASP A 109 4.10 -6.13 -16.37
N ARG A 110 4.17 -6.13 -15.04
CA ARG A 110 3.19 -6.80 -14.14
C ARG A 110 2.06 -5.88 -13.68
N LEU A 111 1.81 -4.77 -14.36
CA LEU A 111 0.96 -3.72 -13.81
C LEU A 111 -0.50 -4.13 -13.76
N VAL A 112 -1.17 -3.84 -12.64
CA VAL A 112 -2.58 -4.18 -12.41
C VAL A 112 -3.50 -3.61 -13.50
N ARG A 113 -3.18 -2.43 -14.04
CA ARG A 113 -3.93 -1.83 -15.15
C ARG A 113 -4.01 -2.70 -16.40
N ASN A 114 -3.04 -3.60 -16.58
CA ASN A 114 -2.92 -4.51 -17.72
C ASN A 114 -3.51 -5.90 -17.43
N LEU A 115 -4.17 -6.10 -16.28
CA LEU A 115 -4.82 -7.36 -15.98
C LEU A 115 -5.96 -7.63 -16.95
N ARG A 116 -6.07 -8.89 -17.36
CA ARG A 116 -7.13 -9.40 -18.21
C ARG A 116 -7.86 -10.52 -17.49
N CYS A 117 -9.10 -10.76 -17.91
CA CYS A 117 -9.96 -11.74 -17.26
C CYS A 117 -9.97 -13.08 -18.01
N PRO A 118 -9.49 -14.18 -17.41
CA PRO A 118 -9.52 -15.49 -18.03
C PRO A 118 -10.93 -15.99 -18.29
N GLY A 119 -11.14 -16.52 -19.49
CA GLY A 119 -12.46 -16.97 -19.94
C GLY A 119 -13.29 -15.86 -20.59
N ASN A 120 -12.89 -14.59 -20.49
CA ASN A 120 -13.46 -13.50 -21.27
C ASN A 120 -12.73 -13.34 -22.62
N ASN A 121 -12.83 -14.38 -23.45
CA ASN A 121 -12.08 -14.48 -24.69
C ASN A 121 -12.86 -13.78 -25.80
N THR A 122 -12.65 -12.47 -25.96
CA THR A 122 -13.40 -11.63 -26.92
C THR A 122 -12.74 -11.55 -28.30
N GLY A 123 -11.48 -11.97 -28.42
CA GLY A 123 -10.73 -11.95 -29.68
C GLY A 123 -10.78 -13.26 -30.46
N ALA A 124 -9.92 -13.34 -31.47
CA ALA A 124 -9.86 -14.46 -32.41
C ALA A 124 -8.98 -15.61 -31.90
N GLN A 125 -8.05 -15.32 -31.00
CA GLN A 125 -7.15 -16.30 -30.39
C GLN A 125 -7.66 -16.74 -29.01
N PRO A 126 -7.35 -17.97 -28.58
CA PRO A 126 -7.72 -18.45 -27.25
C PRO A 126 -7.17 -17.59 -26.10
N ASN A 127 -6.04 -16.92 -26.30
CA ASN A 127 -5.39 -16.04 -25.32
C ASN A 127 -5.80 -14.56 -25.43
N ASP A 128 -6.81 -14.23 -26.24
CA ASP A 128 -7.34 -12.88 -26.36
C ASP A 128 -8.32 -12.57 -25.22
N HIS A 129 -7.77 -12.42 -24.02
CA HIS A 129 -8.55 -12.04 -22.83
C HIS A 129 -8.74 -10.52 -22.78
N GLU A 130 -9.95 -10.08 -22.48
CA GLU A 130 -10.26 -8.67 -22.36
C GLU A 130 -9.70 -8.06 -21.06
N LEU A 131 -9.26 -6.79 -21.15
CA LEU A 131 -8.75 -6.03 -20.00
C LEU A 131 -9.83 -5.80 -18.93
N LEU A 132 -9.41 -5.96 -17.68
CA LEU A 132 -10.24 -5.67 -16.51
C LEU A 132 -10.44 -4.18 -16.31
N PHE A 133 -9.45 -3.36 -16.65
CA PHE A 133 -9.50 -1.91 -16.53
C PHE A 133 -9.39 -1.29 -17.92
N GLY A 134 -10.47 -0.65 -18.37
CA GLY A 134 -10.49 0.00 -19.67
C GLY A 134 -11.89 0.36 -20.15
N GLY A 135 -11.97 0.90 -21.36
CA GLY A 135 -13.22 1.35 -21.97
C GLY A 135 -14.26 0.25 -22.14
N ALA A 136 -13.82 -0.99 -22.35
CA ALA A 136 -14.72 -2.10 -22.61
C ALA A 136 -15.34 -2.69 -21.33
N SER A 137 -14.59 -2.76 -20.22
CA SER A 137 -15.12 -3.15 -18.91
C SER A 137 -15.87 -2.02 -18.19
N GLY A 138 -15.67 -0.77 -18.61
CA GLY A 138 -16.20 0.42 -17.93
C GLY A 138 -15.59 0.69 -16.56
N LYS A 139 -14.61 -0.14 -16.14
CA LYS A 139 -13.87 -0.01 -14.90
C LYS A 139 -12.56 0.71 -15.19
N TYR A 140 -12.19 1.65 -14.33
CA TYR A 140 -10.94 2.40 -14.48
C TYR A 140 -10.22 2.39 -13.14
N LEU A 141 -8.95 2.02 -13.19
CA LEU A 141 -8.06 2.18 -12.05
C LEU A 141 -7.68 3.66 -11.96
N GLN A 142 -7.82 4.24 -10.78
CA GLN A 142 -7.31 5.60 -10.55
C GLN A 142 -5.78 5.60 -10.66
N PRO A 143 -5.15 6.74 -11.02
CA PRO A 143 -3.70 6.85 -10.98
C PRO A 143 -3.16 6.46 -9.61
N ALA A 144 -1.98 5.84 -9.54
CA ALA A 144 -1.34 5.48 -8.28
C ALA A 144 -1.29 6.70 -7.34
N PRO A 145 -1.44 6.51 -6.02
CA PRO A 145 -1.35 7.62 -5.07
C PRO A 145 0.01 8.30 -5.18
N ASP A 146 0.05 9.61 -4.92
CA ASP A 146 1.31 10.34 -4.92
C ASP A 146 2.32 9.66 -3.99
N LEU A 147 3.58 9.59 -4.44
CA LEU A 147 4.71 8.95 -3.75
C LEU A 147 4.73 7.42 -3.80
N PHE A 148 3.76 6.77 -4.46
CA PHE A 148 3.75 5.33 -4.69
C PHE A 148 3.94 4.99 -6.16
N SER A 149 4.51 3.82 -6.41
CA SER A 149 4.57 3.20 -7.73
C SER A 149 3.19 2.65 -8.13
N ASP A 150 3.02 2.42 -9.43
CA ASP A 150 1.84 1.71 -9.93
C ASP A 150 1.72 0.31 -9.28
N TRP A 151 0.48 -0.12 -9.05
CA TRP A 151 0.22 -1.46 -8.52
C TRP A 151 0.67 -2.54 -9.49
N GLN A 152 1.32 -3.56 -8.95
CA GLN A 152 1.76 -4.76 -9.63
C GLN A 152 0.98 -5.98 -9.14
N TYR A 153 0.92 -7.02 -9.97
CA TYR A 153 0.14 -8.22 -9.72
C TYR A 153 0.98 -9.49 -9.84
N TYR A 154 0.65 -10.46 -8.99
CA TYR A 154 1.21 -11.79 -9.01
C TYR A 154 0.11 -12.84 -8.82
N ASN A 155 0.12 -13.85 -9.70
CA ASN A 155 -0.60 -15.11 -9.57
C ASN A 155 0.39 -16.23 -9.89
N GLY A 156 0.68 -17.08 -8.90
CA GLY A 156 1.67 -18.14 -9.02
C GLY A 156 1.68 -19.07 -7.81
N THR A 157 2.82 -19.74 -7.61
CA THR A 157 2.97 -20.82 -6.62
C THR A 157 2.66 -20.35 -5.19
N ASP A 158 3.16 -19.17 -4.80
CA ASP A 158 2.99 -18.64 -3.45
C ASP A 158 1.57 -18.16 -3.14
N GLY A 159 0.76 -17.96 -4.18
CA GLY A 159 -0.60 -17.46 -4.07
C GLY A 159 -0.90 -16.38 -5.10
N ILE A 160 -1.88 -15.56 -4.75
CA ILE A 160 -2.36 -14.46 -5.59
C ILE A 160 -2.40 -13.21 -4.75
N TYR A 161 -1.66 -12.20 -5.17
CA TYR A 161 -1.58 -10.91 -4.49
C TYR A 161 -1.28 -9.79 -5.48
N PHE A 162 -1.42 -8.57 -5.00
CA PHE A 162 -0.96 -7.37 -5.70
C PHE A 162 -0.25 -6.48 -4.69
N TRP A 163 0.70 -5.69 -5.16
CA TRP A 163 1.50 -4.85 -4.29
C TRP A 163 1.82 -3.51 -4.95
N THR A 164 2.10 -2.52 -4.12
CA THR A 164 2.69 -1.26 -4.52
C THR A 164 3.93 -1.03 -3.67
N GLU A 165 4.78 -0.10 -4.10
CA GLU A 165 6.00 0.24 -3.38
C GLU A 165 6.23 1.74 -3.35
N THR A 166 6.98 2.19 -2.35
CA THR A 166 7.48 3.56 -2.26
C THR A 166 8.95 3.55 -1.87
N ASP A 167 9.76 4.32 -2.60
CA ASP A 167 11.18 4.60 -2.31
C ASP A 167 11.34 5.86 -1.45
N LYS A 168 10.24 6.46 -1.00
CA LYS A 168 10.24 7.72 -0.25
C LYS A 168 10.35 7.44 1.24
N SER A 169 11.23 8.19 1.90
CA SER A 169 11.58 8.01 3.31
C SER A 169 10.79 8.93 4.26
N ASP A 170 9.68 9.52 3.82
CA ASP A 170 8.88 10.40 4.65
C ASP A 170 8.21 9.61 5.79
N ALA A 171 8.41 10.03 7.03
CA ALA A 171 7.94 9.29 8.22
C ALA A 171 6.41 9.05 8.25
N PHE A 172 5.62 9.90 7.58
CA PHE A 172 4.17 9.73 7.50
C PHE A 172 3.76 8.56 6.60
N LEU A 173 4.61 8.14 5.64
CA LEU A 173 4.36 7.02 4.74
C LEU A 173 4.47 5.68 5.46
N THR A 174 5.54 5.49 6.25
CA THR A 174 5.68 4.31 7.12
C THR A 174 4.49 4.24 8.08
N THR A 175 4.15 5.36 8.73
CA THR A 175 2.98 5.42 9.61
C THR A 175 1.66 5.11 8.88
N ALA A 176 1.52 5.53 7.61
CA ALA A 176 0.34 5.25 6.81
C ALA A 176 0.25 3.77 6.44
N MET A 177 1.37 3.15 6.04
CA MET A 177 1.39 1.73 5.70
C MET A 177 1.13 0.86 6.92
N THR A 178 1.77 1.11 8.06
CA THR A 178 1.47 0.38 9.31
C THR A 178 0.00 0.51 9.70
N LYS A 179 -0.59 1.71 9.61
CA LYS A 179 -2.02 1.88 9.91
C LYS A 179 -2.93 1.18 8.91
N LEU A 180 -2.53 1.14 7.65
CA LEU A 180 -3.29 0.46 6.62
C LEU A 180 -3.24 -1.06 6.88
N ASP A 181 -2.07 -1.58 7.24
CA ASP A 181 -1.85 -2.96 7.64
C ASP A 181 -2.72 -3.34 8.85
N GLU A 182 -2.71 -2.52 9.91
CA GLU A 182 -3.60 -2.65 11.08
C GLU A 182 -5.11 -2.64 10.73
N GLU A 183 -5.51 -2.07 9.59
CA GLU A 183 -6.90 -2.09 9.12
C GLU A 183 -7.26 -3.36 8.36
N PHE A 184 -6.29 -4.06 7.77
CA PHE A 184 -6.50 -5.38 7.17
C PHE A 184 -6.46 -6.46 8.25
N SER A 185 -7.03 -7.62 7.96
CA SER A 185 -6.86 -8.77 8.85
C SER A 185 -5.44 -9.30 8.74
N GLU A 186 -4.93 -9.94 9.81
CA GLU A 186 -3.54 -10.42 9.98
C GLU A 186 -2.97 -11.24 8.80
N CYS A 187 -3.79 -11.71 7.86
CA CYS A 187 -3.34 -12.49 6.67
C CYS A 187 -3.85 -11.92 5.34
N GLU A 188 -4.39 -10.71 5.32
CA GLU A 188 -4.95 -10.09 4.12
C GLU A 188 -4.01 -9.10 3.45
N ALA A 189 -3.09 -8.51 4.21
CA ALA A 189 -2.08 -7.60 3.74
C ALA A 189 -0.82 -7.76 4.59
N ASP A 190 0.31 -7.29 4.06
CA ASP A 190 1.58 -7.28 4.75
C ASP A 190 2.46 -6.11 4.29
N LEU A 191 3.31 -5.63 5.21
CA LEU A 191 4.33 -4.62 4.95
C LEU A 191 5.71 -5.26 4.81
N VAL A 192 6.25 -5.20 3.59
CA VAL A 192 7.60 -5.71 3.28
C VAL A 192 8.62 -4.59 3.32
N ASP A 193 9.57 -4.69 4.26
CA ASP A 193 10.70 -3.76 4.39
C ASP A 193 11.90 -4.22 3.57
N ALA A 194 12.12 -3.58 2.41
CA ALA A 194 13.28 -3.78 1.54
C ALA A 194 14.30 -2.63 1.64
N THR A 195 14.27 -1.82 2.70
CA THR A 195 15.20 -0.70 2.86
C THR A 195 16.65 -1.16 3.00
N GLY A 196 16.88 -2.37 3.54
CA GLY A 196 18.19 -3.00 3.69
C GLY A 196 18.70 -3.76 2.45
N GLY A 197 17.85 -3.96 1.43
CA GLY A 197 18.15 -4.77 0.24
C GLY A 197 16.86 -5.28 -0.41
N ALA A 198 16.92 -5.61 -1.70
CA ALA A 198 15.75 -6.14 -2.41
C ALA A 198 15.24 -7.45 -1.77
N VAL A 199 13.92 -7.58 -1.67
CA VAL A 199 13.24 -8.74 -1.09
C VAL A 199 12.39 -9.39 -2.17
N ASN A 200 12.65 -10.66 -2.47
CA ASN A 200 11.79 -11.43 -3.39
C ASN A 200 10.44 -11.66 -2.71
N LEU A 201 9.36 -11.42 -3.45
CA LEU A 201 7.98 -11.61 -3.00
C LEU A 201 7.44 -12.99 -3.39
N ASP A 202 8.12 -13.70 -4.29
CA ASP A 202 7.80 -15.05 -4.74
C ASP A 202 8.97 -16.05 -4.52
N SER A 203 8.63 -17.33 -4.36
CA SER A 203 9.57 -18.44 -4.18
C SER A 203 10.01 -19.09 -5.48
N ALA A 204 9.19 -18.98 -6.52
CA ALA A 204 9.33 -19.78 -7.74
C ALA A 204 9.83 -18.99 -8.96
N GLY A 205 9.85 -17.66 -8.90
CA GLY A 205 10.28 -16.80 -10.00
C GLY A 205 11.79 -16.63 -10.14
N PRO A 206 12.27 -16.14 -11.29
CA PRO A 206 13.63 -15.65 -11.43
C PRO A 206 13.90 -14.54 -10.39
N PRO A 207 15.07 -14.54 -9.74
CA PRO A 207 15.41 -13.45 -8.81
C PRO A 207 15.30 -12.10 -9.50
N GLY A 208 14.50 -11.20 -8.93
CA GLY A 208 14.34 -9.84 -9.43
C GLY A 208 13.05 -9.54 -10.19
N ASP A 209 12.26 -10.56 -10.56
CA ASP A 209 11.04 -10.35 -11.37
C ASP A 209 9.83 -9.96 -10.52
N THR A 210 9.66 -10.57 -9.35
CA THR A 210 8.61 -10.25 -8.38
C THR A 210 9.27 -9.88 -7.06
N GLN A 211 9.73 -8.65 -6.95
CA GLN A 211 10.46 -8.19 -5.76
C GLN A 211 9.96 -6.85 -5.26
N CYS A 212 10.14 -6.64 -3.96
CA CYS A 212 10.20 -5.32 -3.37
C CYS A 212 11.60 -4.74 -3.62
N THR A 213 11.66 -3.60 -4.31
CA THR A 213 12.94 -3.05 -4.77
C THR A 213 13.81 -2.60 -3.58
N SER A 214 15.13 -2.73 -3.70
CA SER A 214 16.07 -2.26 -2.67
C SER A 214 15.86 -0.76 -2.40
N GLY A 215 15.72 -0.41 -1.11
CA GLY A 215 15.48 0.97 -0.67
C GLY A 215 13.99 1.33 -0.59
N SER A 216 13.09 0.40 -0.87
CA SER A 216 11.64 0.64 -0.84
C SER A 216 10.97 -0.02 0.36
N LEU A 217 9.77 0.48 0.67
CA LEU A 217 8.76 -0.21 1.47
C LEU A 217 7.64 -0.66 0.53
N CYS A 218 7.22 -1.92 0.64
CA CYS A 218 6.16 -2.47 -0.19
C CYS A 218 4.95 -2.85 0.64
N PHE A 219 3.78 -2.44 0.17
CA PHE A 219 2.51 -2.87 0.75
C PHE A 219 1.90 -3.91 -0.17
N ARG A 220 1.78 -5.14 0.33
CA ARG A 220 1.25 -6.29 -0.41
C ARG A 220 -0.12 -6.66 0.14
N VAL A 221 -1.02 -7.05 -0.76
CA VAL A 221 -2.39 -7.41 -0.42
C VAL A 221 -2.73 -8.75 -1.06
N TRP A 222 -3.10 -9.72 -0.23
CA TRP A 222 -3.44 -11.07 -0.65
C TRP A 222 -4.89 -11.15 -1.12
N LEU A 223 -5.08 -11.86 -2.23
CA LEU A 223 -6.37 -12.38 -2.67
C LEU A 223 -6.53 -13.85 -2.25
N ILE A 224 -5.44 -14.62 -2.36
CA ILE A 224 -5.31 -15.99 -1.88
C ILE A 224 -3.87 -16.19 -1.40
N ALA A 225 -3.70 -16.59 -0.14
CA ALA A 225 -2.42 -17.07 0.39
C ALA A 225 -2.38 -18.61 0.31
N ASN A 226 -1.25 -19.20 -0.10
CA ASN A 226 -1.05 -20.65 -0.19
C ASN A 226 -0.01 -21.17 0.84
N THR A 227 0.27 -20.45 1.92
CA THR A 227 1.53 -20.54 2.66
C THR A 227 1.71 -21.78 3.54
N ALA A 228 2.31 -22.83 2.94
CA ALA A 228 3.06 -23.84 3.70
C ALA A 228 4.60 -23.61 3.70
N THR A 229 5.15 -22.63 2.96
CA THR A 229 6.62 -22.58 2.73
C THR A 229 7.33 -21.23 2.82
N ASN A 230 6.65 -20.11 3.01
CA ASN A 230 7.33 -18.85 3.32
C ASN A 230 6.60 -18.18 4.48
N GLU A 231 6.97 -18.55 5.71
CA GLU A 231 6.84 -17.66 6.86
C GLU A 231 7.56 -16.35 6.48
N TYR A 232 6.82 -15.37 5.99
CA TYR A 232 7.20 -14.00 6.31
C TYR A 232 6.97 -13.90 7.83
N ASN A 233 7.99 -13.47 8.58
CA ASN A 233 7.94 -13.46 10.06
C ASN A 233 7.05 -12.32 10.61
N GLY A 234 5.99 -11.98 9.88
CA GLY A 234 5.27 -10.74 10.04
C GLY A 234 6.12 -9.51 9.80
N ASP A 235 5.46 -8.37 9.87
CA ASP A 235 6.09 -7.08 9.97
C ASP A 235 6.86 -6.95 11.32
N THR A 236 7.09 -5.73 11.81
CA THR A 236 7.87 -5.53 13.05
C THR A 236 7.14 -6.04 14.30
N ASP A 237 5.83 -6.26 14.27
CA ASP A 237 5.06 -6.66 15.44
C ASP A 237 4.82 -8.19 15.56
N GLY A 238 5.03 -8.93 14.45
CA GLY A 238 5.10 -10.39 14.41
C GLY A 238 3.74 -11.09 14.53
N ASP A 239 2.64 -10.41 14.22
CA ASP A 239 1.29 -10.96 14.25
C ASP A 239 0.99 -11.94 13.08
N GLU A 240 1.67 -11.83 11.94
CA GLU A 240 1.46 -12.72 10.78
C GLU A 240 2.02 -14.15 10.95
N GLY A 241 2.71 -14.45 12.06
CA GLY A 241 3.33 -15.76 12.31
C GLY A 241 2.36 -16.96 12.39
N GLY A 242 1.05 -16.71 12.32
CA GLY A 242 -0.01 -17.72 12.32
C GLY A 242 -0.74 -17.89 10.98
N CYS A 243 -0.33 -17.20 9.92
CA CYS A 243 -1.02 -17.24 8.63
C CYS A 243 -0.83 -18.59 7.90
N PRO A 244 -1.91 -19.19 7.36
CA PRO A 244 -1.92 -20.54 6.80
C PRO A 244 -1.37 -20.67 5.38
#